data_AF-A0A8C7VSL9-F1
#
_entry.id   AF-A0A8C7VSL9-F1
#
_cell.length_a   1.000
_cell.length_b   1.000
_cell.length_c   1.000
_cell.angle_alpha   90.00
_cell.angle_beta   90.00
_cell.angle_gamma   90.00
#
_symmetry.space_group_name_H-M   'P 1'
#
loop_
_entity.id
_entity.type
_entity.pdbx_description
1 polymer ?
#
loop_
_entity_poly.entity_id
_entity_poly.type
_entity_poly.pdbx_seq_one_letter_code
_entity_poly.pdbx_strand_id
1 'polypeptide(L)'
;ESTGQAGIVGIDRLEEDHLSWRPLQMVSIAPGSEMETEPCPGEQEKRVVETNEPELKEAYTGPGDKDSQKEKELSHGPQQEDTEPHGEGDPRTEYDRLLRKKVLAPGPQKAEHPAWGQEVTVKMQGVLEDRSVVEKDRKLVFVIGEGDVNQALEECAMAMQQDEITLLLADSQYTYGLLGREPDIPAWAPLLYQLQLLNIREKPDPLILPMSDRIRIGNQKRERGNFHFQREEYSMATRAYWMALDVLTTHTKDGGNAVLVEGEEVQDYRVKCLNNLAAAQLKLEQYDDALHTSRDVLSLDPQNVKALFRTGKLLSDKSEYGEAMEILKKALKLEPSTKAIHVELSKLVKRQSGGKNTQKWQAKPAQLLGDNIAPFLTPNKKPPGISWKFLLGALVVALGSLVTSVVLTARN
;
A
#
# COMPACT_ATOMS: atom_id res chain seq x y z
N GLU A 1 32.46 10.25 -42.44
CA GLU A 1 32.16 8.92 -41.89
C GLU A 1 31.03 9.07 -40.88
N SER A 2 29.91 8.42 -41.17
CA SER A 2 28.59 8.67 -40.57
C SER A 2 28.47 8.08 -39.17
N THR A 3 28.11 8.93 -38.21
CA THR A 3 27.61 8.59 -36.88
C THR A 3 26.26 7.87 -36.97
N GLY A 4 26.28 6.54 -36.88
CA GLY A 4 25.06 5.74 -36.76
C GLY A 4 24.52 5.78 -35.33
N GLN A 5 23.54 6.64 -35.06
CA GLN A 5 22.63 6.45 -33.93
C GLN A 5 21.86 5.14 -34.18
N ALA A 6 22.18 4.09 -33.42
CA ALA A 6 21.37 2.89 -33.37
C ALA A 6 20.01 3.24 -32.75
N GLY A 7 19.05 3.59 -33.62
CA GLY A 7 17.65 3.70 -33.27
C GLY A 7 17.14 2.36 -32.74
N ILE A 8 16.25 2.43 -31.75
CA ILE A 8 15.55 1.28 -31.18
C ILE A 8 14.91 0.51 -32.34
N VAL A 9 15.19 -0.79 -32.46
CA VAL A 9 14.40 -1.67 -33.33
C VAL A 9 12.98 -1.62 -32.79
N GLY A 10 12.11 -0.89 -33.50
CA GLY A 10 10.72 -0.74 -33.11
C GLY A 10 10.02 -2.09 -33.11
N ILE A 11 9.14 -2.30 -32.13
CA ILE A 11 8.24 -3.45 -32.01
C ILE A 11 7.49 -3.71 -33.34
N ASP A 12 7.31 -2.67 -34.16
CA ASP A 12 6.69 -2.73 -35.49
C ASP A 12 7.47 -3.53 -36.55
N ARG A 13 8.71 -3.96 -36.29
CA ARG A 13 9.54 -4.73 -37.25
C ARG A 13 9.67 -6.23 -36.91
N LEU A 14 8.93 -6.72 -35.92
CA LEU A 14 8.93 -8.15 -35.60
C LEU A 14 7.96 -8.88 -36.55
N GLU A 15 8.46 -9.40 -37.67
CA GLU A 15 7.75 -10.40 -38.49
C GLU A 15 7.66 -11.72 -37.71
N GLU A 16 6.53 -12.43 -37.81
CA GLU A 16 6.14 -13.59 -36.99
C GLU A 16 7.02 -14.85 -37.15
N ASP A 17 8.04 -14.83 -38.01
CA ASP A 17 8.79 -16.03 -38.34
C ASP A 17 9.84 -16.40 -37.27
N HIS A 18 9.55 -17.50 -36.57
CA HIS A 18 10.46 -18.27 -35.72
C HIS A 18 11.00 -17.55 -34.45
N LEU A 19 10.12 -16.91 -33.69
CA LEU A 19 10.48 -16.42 -32.35
C LEU A 19 10.45 -17.59 -31.33
N SER A 20 11.60 -18.20 -31.03
CA SER A 20 11.71 -19.17 -29.93
C SER A 20 11.65 -18.46 -28.56
N TRP A 21 10.50 -18.49 -27.91
CA TRP A 21 10.30 -17.97 -26.55
C TRP A 21 10.81 -18.97 -25.51
N ARG A 22 11.35 -18.47 -24.39
CA ARG A 22 11.70 -19.31 -23.23
C ARG A 22 10.83 -18.92 -22.03
N PRO A 23 10.25 -19.88 -21.30
CA PRO A 23 9.63 -19.59 -20.03
C PRO A 23 10.66 -19.06 -19.04
N LEU A 24 10.25 -18.12 -18.18
CA LEU A 24 11.03 -17.75 -17.01
C LEU A 24 10.67 -18.68 -15.87
N GLN A 25 11.64 -19.48 -15.40
CA GLN A 25 11.48 -20.26 -14.18
C GLN A 25 11.53 -19.32 -12.99
N MET A 26 10.46 -19.29 -12.21
CA MET A 26 10.38 -18.55 -10.96
C MET A 26 11.45 -19.07 -9.99
N VAL A 27 12.21 -18.16 -9.38
CA VAL A 27 13.02 -18.51 -8.21
C VAL A 27 12.06 -18.69 -7.04
N SER A 28 11.65 -19.95 -6.77
CA SER A 28 10.80 -20.28 -5.63
C SER A 28 11.53 -19.98 -4.32
N ILE A 29 11.18 -18.86 -3.68
CA ILE A 29 11.53 -18.62 -2.27
C ILE A 29 10.49 -19.34 -1.42
N ALA A 30 10.91 -20.39 -0.71
CA ALA A 30 10.06 -21.00 0.31
C ALA A 30 9.68 -19.94 1.37
N PRO A 31 8.43 -19.89 1.86
CA PRO A 31 8.10 -19.06 3.01
C PRO A 31 8.80 -19.69 4.22
N GLY A 32 9.97 -19.16 4.56
CA GLY A 32 10.91 -19.78 5.47
C GLY A 32 11.74 -18.77 6.25
N SER A 33 11.06 -17.85 6.93
CA SER A 33 11.27 -17.51 8.34
C SER A 33 10.48 -16.23 8.63
N GLU A 34 9.53 -16.35 9.56
CA GLU A 34 9.12 -15.19 10.34
C GLU A 34 10.42 -14.58 10.89
N MET A 35 10.70 -13.33 10.55
CA MET A 35 11.64 -12.54 11.34
C MET A 35 11.02 -12.48 12.73
N GLU A 36 11.52 -13.31 13.64
CA GLU A 36 11.34 -13.11 15.07
C GLU A 36 11.73 -11.66 15.34
N THR A 37 10.73 -10.84 15.65
CA THR A 37 10.94 -9.50 16.17
C THR A 37 11.66 -9.67 17.50
N GLU A 38 12.96 -9.40 17.52
CA GLU A 38 13.74 -9.21 18.74
C GLU A 38 12.97 -8.24 19.66
N PRO A 39 12.52 -8.65 20.86
CA PRO A 39 11.92 -7.72 21.78
C PRO A 39 12.99 -6.80 22.36
N CYS A 40 12.65 -5.52 22.52
CA CYS A 40 13.54 -4.51 23.10
C CYS A 40 14.15 -4.97 24.45
N PRO A 41 15.43 -4.65 24.72
CA PRO A 41 16.09 -5.12 25.92
C PRO A 41 15.64 -4.31 27.13
N GLY A 42 14.89 -4.95 28.03
CA GLY A 42 14.57 -4.37 29.31
C GLY A 42 13.45 -5.06 30.05
N GLU A 43 13.65 -6.29 30.53
CA GLU A 43 12.96 -6.76 31.73
C GLU A 43 13.72 -7.95 32.37
N GLN A 44 13.93 -7.84 33.68
CA GLN A 44 14.83 -8.67 34.47
C GLN A 44 14.24 -10.05 34.79
N GLU A 45 15.15 -11.04 34.81
CA GLU A 45 14.98 -12.43 35.24
C GLU A 45 14.05 -12.65 36.46
N LYS A 46 13.15 -13.64 36.34
CA LYS A 46 12.87 -14.57 37.44
C LYS A 46 12.84 -16.02 36.96
N ARG A 47 13.94 -16.70 37.30
CA ARG A 47 14.28 -18.12 37.25
C ARG A 47 13.23 -19.02 37.93
N VAL A 48 12.78 -20.10 37.27
CA VAL A 48 12.36 -21.37 37.91
C VAL A 48 12.78 -22.58 37.06
N VAL A 49 13.92 -23.16 37.47
CA VAL A 49 14.30 -24.58 37.61
C VAL A 49 13.69 -25.65 36.67
N GLU A 50 14.59 -26.25 35.87
CA GLU A 50 14.48 -27.54 35.17
C GLU A 50 14.40 -28.75 36.13
N THR A 51 13.71 -29.81 35.72
CA THR A 51 14.10 -31.19 36.07
C THR A 51 13.91 -32.13 34.88
N ASN A 52 15.00 -32.85 34.56
CA ASN A 52 15.19 -33.78 33.45
C ASN A 52 14.69 -35.23 33.74
N GLU A 53 14.32 -35.90 32.64
CA GLU A 53 14.56 -37.34 32.27
C GLU A 53 13.83 -38.50 33.00
N PRO A 54 13.81 -39.75 32.45
CA PRO A 54 13.95 -40.23 31.05
C PRO A 54 12.96 -41.37 30.63
N GLU A 55 13.13 -41.84 29.38
CA GLU A 55 12.47 -42.95 28.67
C GLU A 55 12.60 -44.36 29.29
N LEU A 56 11.65 -45.27 28.95
CA LEU A 56 11.83 -46.73 28.97
C LEU A 56 11.02 -47.41 27.84
N LYS A 57 11.73 -48.26 27.07
CA LYS A 57 11.20 -49.21 26.07
C LYS A 57 10.86 -50.53 26.76
N GLU A 58 9.82 -51.23 26.30
CA GLU A 58 9.80 -52.70 26.30
C GLU A 58 8.72 -53.27 25.34
N ALA A 59 9.10 -54.37 24.68
CA ALA A 59 8.35 -55.15 23.69
C ALA A 59 7.58 -56.31 24.37
N TYR A 60 6.54 -56.89 23.77
CA TYR A 60 6.27 -58.35 23.79
C TYR A 60 5.10 -58.78 22.84
N THR A 61 5.45 -59.64 21.87
CA THR A 61 4.81 -60.82 21.23
C THR A 61 3.29 -60.98 20.96
N GLY A 62 2.99 -61.52 19.75
CA GLY A 62 1.70 -62.03 19.23
C GLY A 62 1.16 -63.32 19.90
N PRO A 63 0.26 -64.13 19.28
CA PRO A 63 0.35 -64.77 17.93
C PRO A 63 -0.96 -64.60 17.10
N GLY A 64 -1.16 -64.96 15.83
CA GLY A 64 -0.56 -65.93 14.91
C GLY A 64 -1.67 -66.90 14.45
N ASP A 65 -2.06 -66.89 13.16
CA ASP A 65 -2.57 -68.08 12.46
C ASP A 65 -2.60 -67.92 10.94
N LYS A 66 -2.37 -69.04 10.26
CA LYS A 66 -2.07 -69.24 8.83
C LYS A 66 -3.32 -69.74 8.08
N ASP A 67 -3.44 -69.46 6.78
CA ASP A 67 -3.55 -70.49 5.72
C ASP A 67 -3.85 -69.95 4.30
N SER A 68 -2.82 -70.05 3.44
CA SER A 68 -2.72 -70.73 2.13
C SER A 68 -3.90 -70.90 1.13
N GLN A 69 -3.69 -70.30 -0.06
CA GLN A 69 -3.69 -70.88 -1.44
C GLN A 69 -4.96 -71.20 -2.29
N LYS A 70 -4.94 -70.58 -3.51
CA LYS A 70 -5.14 -71.10 -4.90
C LYS A 70 -6.51 -71.15 -5.63
N GLU A 71 -6.58 -70.31 -6.67
CA GLU A 71 -6.95 -70.52 -8.11
C GLU A 71 -8.26 -71.23 -8.56
N LYS A 72 -9.07 -70.53 -9.40
CA LYS A 72 -9.52 -71.02 -10.73
C LYS A 72 -10.22 -69.96 -11.59
N GLU A 73 -10.02 -70.09 -12.91
CA GLU A 73 -10.42 -69.22 -14.03
C GLU A 73 -11.87 -69.40 -14.55
N LEU A 74 -12.28 -68.40 -15.36
CA LEU A 74 -13.06 -68.45 -16.62
C LEU A 74 -14.57 -68.06 -16.63
N SER A 75 -14.91 -66.87 -17.19
CA SER A 75 -15.68 -66.73 -18.46
C SER A 75 -16.23 -65.29 -18.76
N HIS A 76 -15.79 -64.73 -19.90
CA HIS A 76 -16.47 -63.95 -20.96
C HIS A 76 -17.65 -62.97 -20.69
N GLY A 77 -17.33 -61.65 -20.70
CA GLY A 77 -17.93 -60.54 -21.50
C GLY A 77 -19.33 -59.95 -21.16
N PRO A 78 -19.71 -58.73 -21.65
CA PRO A 78 -18.97 -57.80 -22.53
C PRO A 78 -18.81 -56.34 -22.01
N GLN A 79 -17.71 -55.72 -22.46
CA GLN A 79 -17.49 -54.33 -22.90
C GLN A 79 -18.43 -53.21 -22.38
N GLN A 80 -17.86 -52.32 -21.55
CA GLN A 80 -18.29 -50.93 -21.43
C GLN A 80 -17.17 -50.03 -21.97
N GLU A 81 -17.56 -49.06 -22.77
CA GLU A 81 -16.70 -48.05 -23.39
C GLU A 81 -16.07 -47.15 -22.31
N ASP A 82 -14.76 -47.28 -22.12
CA ASP A 82 -13.98 -46.33 -21.34
C ASP A 82 -13.76 -45.06 -22.18
N THR A 83 -14.51 -44.01 -21.86
CA THR A 83 -14.12 -42.64 -22.19
C THR A 83 -12.85 -42.30 -21.43
N GLU A 84 -11.75 -42.07 -22.14
CA GLU A 84 -10.51 -41.55 -21.57
C GLU A 84 -10.79 -40.23 -20.80
N PRO A 85 -10.36 -40.10 -19.54
CA PRO A 85 -10.34 -38.79 -18.91
C PRO A 85 -9.24 -37.95 -19.57
N HIS A 86 -9.65 -36.85 -20.18
CA HIS A 86 -8.76 -35.77 -20.60
C HIS A 86 -7.78 -35.45 -19.47
N GLY A 87 -6.50 -35.70 -19.73
CA GLY A 87 -5.43 -35.49 -18.76
C GLY A 87 -5.43 -34.06 -18.24
N GLU A 88 -5.51 -33.92 -16.92
CA GLU A 88 -5.03 -32.74 -16.21
C GLU A 88 -3.57 -32.50 -16.64
N GLY A 89 -3.32 -31.38 -17.31
CA GLY A 89 -1.97 -30.95 -17.67
C GLY A 89 -1.13 -30.77 -16.39
N ASP A 90 0.15 -31.11 -16.47
CA ASP A 90 1.11 -30.84 -15.39
C ASP A 90 1.03 -29.33 -15.03
N PRO A 91 0.73 -28.95 -13.78
CA PRO A 91 0.64 -27.55 -13.37
C PRO A 91 1.92 -26.75 -13.67
N ARG A 92 3.08 -27.41 -13.80
CA ARG A 92 4.34 -26.78 -14.22
C ARG A 92 4.30 -26.25 -15.66
N THR A 93 3.51 -26.85 -16.55
CA THR A 93 3.36 -26.40 -17.95
C THR A 93 2.46 -25.17 -18.11
N GLU A 94 1.64 -24.86 -17.10
CA GLU A 94 0.80 -23.65 -17.09
C GLU A 94 1.63 -22.42 -16.68
N TYR A 95 2.51 -22.56 -15.68
CA TYR A 95 3.49 -21.53 -15.30
C TYR A 95 4.43 -21.15 -16.46
N ASP A 96 4.79 -22.10 -17.32
CA ASP A 96 5.66 -21.87 -18.49
C ASP A 96 5.06 -20.90 -19.54
N ARG A 97 3.76 -20.55 -19.45
CA ARG A 97 3.10 -19.67 -20.43
C ARG A 97 2.99 -18.20 -20.01
N LEU A 98 3.07 -17.93 -18.71
CA LEU A 98 2.60 -16.67 -18.13
C LEU A 98 3.70 -15.59 -18.04
N LEU A 99 4.97 -15.99 -17.99
CA LEU A 99 6.13 -15.11 -18.19
C LEU A 99 7.07 -15.70 -19.22
N ARG A 100 7.22 -15.02 -20.36
CA ARG A 100 8.04 -15.49 -21.48
C ARG A 100 9.09 -14.45 -21.84
N LYS A 101 10.35 -14.86 -21.82
CA LYS A 101 11.50 -14.04 -22.16
C LYS A 101 12.06 -14.43 -23.53
N LYS A 102 12.43 -13.43 -24.32
CA LYS A 102 13.21 -13.59 -25.53
C LYS A 102 14.34 -12.56 -25.58
N VAL A 103 15.58 -13.03 -25.65
CA VAL A 103 16.75 -12.18 -25.85
C VAL A 103 16.77 -11.70 -27.30
N LEU A 104 16.75 -10.38 -27.50
CA LEU A 104 16.88 -9.74 -28.81
C LEU A 104 18.33 -9.44 -29.13
N ALA A 105 19.09 -8.96 -28.14
CA ALA A 105 20.53 -8.78 -28.22
C ALA A 105 21.16 -9.20 -26.88
N PRO A 106 22.08 -10.19 -26.86
CA PRO A 106 22.76 -10.58 -25.64
C PRO A 106 23.71 -9.49 -25.15
N GLY A 107 23.99 -9.49 -23.84
CA GLY A 107 25.07 -8.69 -23.28
C GLY A 107 26.46 -9.16 -23.78
N PRO A 108 27.53 -8.40 -23.50
CA PRO A 108 28.89 -8.81 -23.81
C PRO A 108 29.27 -10.13 -23.11
N GLN A 109 30.28 -10.81 -23.66
CA GLN A 109 30.75 -12.06 -23.08
C GLN A 109 31.27 -11.85 -21.66
N LYS A 110 30.77 -12.65 -20.69
CA LYS A 110 31.01 -12.51 -19.23
C LYS A 110 30.35 -11.29 -18.57
N ALA A 111 29.31 -10.73 -19.17
CA ALA A 111 28.46 -9.75 -18.49
C ALA A 111 27.89 -10.31 -17.18
N GLU A 112 27.77 -9.44 -16.19
CA GLU A 112 27.21 -9.78 -14.89
C GLU A 112 25.68 -9.89 -14.97
N HIS A 113 25.12 -10.68 -14.04
CA HIS A 113 23.70 -10.80 -13.80
C HIS A 113 23.36 -10.07 -12.49
N PRO A 114 22.20 -9.39 -12.39
CA PRO A 114 21.78 -8.77 -11.14
C PRO A 114 21.58 -9.81 -10.03
N ALA A 115 21.94 -9.43 -8.81
CA ALA A 115 21.64 -10.19 -7.60
C ALA A 115 20.56 -9.50 -6.76
N TRP A 116 19.99 -10.25 -5.82
CA TRP A 116 19.02 -9.74 -4.85
C TRP A 116 19.62 -8.59 -4.03
N GLY A 117 18.85 -7.51 -3.84
CA GLY A 117 19.29 -6.31 -3.13
C GLY A 117 20.17 -5.35 -3.94
N GLN A 118 20.59 -5.69 -5.16
CA GLN A 118 21.29 -4.76 -6.05
C GLN A 118 20.32 -3.78 -6.71
N GLU A 119 20.81 -2.57 -6.98
CA GLU A 119 20.10 -1.57 -7.75
C GLU A 119 20.41 -1.75 -9.24
N VAL A 120 19.36 -1.80 -10.06
CA VAL A 120 19.46 -1.89 -11.51
C VAL A 120 18.93 -0.64 -12.17
N THR A 121 19.53 -0.29 -13.31
CA THR A 121 18.99 0.73 -14.21
C THR A 121 18.54 0.05 -15.50
N VAL A 122 17.27 0.22 -15.86
CA VAL A 122 16.67 -0.40 -17.04
C VAL A 122 16.06 0.68 -17.93
N LYS A 123 16.30 0.58 -19.23
CA LYS A 123 15.48 1.27 -20.23
C LYS A 123 14.36 0.34 -20.63
N MET A 124 13.12 0.80 -20.51
CA MET A 124 11.94 -0.02 -20.70
C MET A 124 10.88 0.69 -21.56
N GLN A 125 10.13 -0.12 -22.29
CA GLN A 125 8.88 0.27 -22.93
C GLN A 125 7.90 -0.89 -22.81
N GLY A 126 6.70 -0.63 -22.29
CA GLY A 126 5.60 -1.59 -22.18
C GLY A 126 4.47 -1.22 -23.11
N VAL A 127 3.96 -2.21 -23.86
CA VAL A 127 2.84 -2.04 -24.78
C VAL A 127 1.75 -3.07 -24.50
N LEU A 128 0.50 -2.69 -24.82
CA LEU A 128 -0.65 -3.58 -24.89
C LEU A 128 -0.66 -4.37 -26.21
N GLU A 129 -1.59 -5.33 -26.32
CA GLU A 129 -1.78 -6.15 -27.52
C GLU A 129 -2.09 -5.33 -28.78
N ASP A 130 -2.83 -4.23 -28.62
CA ASP A 130 -3.14 -3.26 -29.68
C ASP A 130 -1.95 -2.35 -30.04
N ARG A 131 -0.78 -2.59 -29.44
CA ARG A 131 0.48 -1.82 -29.56
C ARG A 131 0.45 -0.44 -28.91
N SER A 132 -0.60 -0.10 -28.17
CA SER A 132 -0.64 1.12 -27.38
C SER A 132 0.49 1.13 -26.35
N VAL A 133 1.31 2.19 -26.36
CA VAL A 133 2.40 2.35 -25.40
C VAL A 133 1.84 2.89 -24.09
N VAL A 134 1.84 2.06 -23.07
CA VAL A 134 1.32 2.41 -21.73
C VAL A 134 2.45 2.73 -20.75
N GLU A 135 3.65 2.23 -21.00
CA GLU A 135 4.80 2.48 -20.14
C GLU A 135 6.05 2.77 -20.94
N LYS A 136 6.84 3.75 -20.47
CA LYS A 136 8.10 4.09 -21.09
C LYS A 136 8.99 4.85 -20.13
N ASP A 137 10.16 4.30 -19.87
CA ASP A 137 11.20 4.98 -19.11
C ASP A 137 12.58 4.66 -19.71
N ARG A 138 13.41 5.70 -19.88
CA ARG A 138 14.75 5.55 -20.44
C ARG A 138 15.79 5.21 -19.38
N LYS A 139 15.47 5.41 -18.10
CA LYS A 139 16.37 5.24 -16.97
C LYS A 139 15.55 4.90 -15.71
N LEU A 140 14.74 3.84 -15.80
CA LEU A 140 14.01 3.31 -14.65
C LEU A 140 15.03 2.72 -13.68
N VAL A 141 15.00 3.16 -12.44
CA VAL A 141 15.89 2.68 -11.37
C VAL A 141 15.06 2.01 -10.29
N PHE A 142 15.45 0.79 -9.93
CA PHE A 142 14.81 0.01 -8.86
C PHE A 142 15.78 -0.96 -8.22
N VAL A 143 15.45 -1.42 -7.02
CA VAL A 143 16.23 -2.44 -6.30
C VAL A 143 15.54 -3.79 -6.43
N ILE A 144 16.29 -4.84 -6.77
CA ILE A 144 15.76 -6.20 -6.91
C ILE A 144 15.28 -6.73 -5.56
N GLY A 145 14.01 -7.12 -5.48
CA GLY A 145 13.39 -7.71 -4.28
C GLY A 145 12.74 -6.69 -3.35
N GLU A 146 12.77 -5.43 -3.73
CA GLU A 146 12.18 -4.33 -2.97
C GLU A 146 10.75 -4.01 -3.44
N GLY A 147 10.29 -4.60 -4.54
CA GLY A 147 8.92 -4.45 -5.03
C GLY A 147 8.63 -3.05 -5.57
N ASP A 148 9.65 -2.35 -6.05
CA ASP A 148 9.57 -1.00 -6.64
C ASP A 148 8.77 -0.94 -7.94
N VAL A 149 8.80 -2.06 -8.67
CA VAL A 149 8.16 -2.26 -9.95
C VAL A 149 7.29 -3.51 -9.87
N ASN A 150 6.55 -3.80 -10.93
CA ASN A 150 5.79 -5.05 -10.97
C ASN A 150 6.72 -6.28 -11.02
N GLN A 151 6.21 -7.42 -10.58
CA GLN A 151 6.99 -8.64 -10.42
C GLN A 151 7.62 -9.10 -11.75
N ALA A 152 6.92 -8.94 -12.88
CA ALA A 152 7.45 -9.32 -14.19
C ALA A 152 8.77 -8.61 -14.52
N LEU A 153 8.89 -7.32 -14.17
CA LEU A 153 10.10 -6.53 -14.41
C LEU A 153 11.26 -6.97 -13.50
N GLU A 154 11.02 -7.29 -12.23
CA GLU A 154 12.06 -7.78 -11.32
C GLU A 154 12.58 -9.16 -11.76
N GLU A 155 11.68 -10.10 -12.04
CA GLU A 155 12.03 -11.46 -12.48
C GLU A 155 12.81 -11.44 -13.80
N CYS A 156 12.37 -10.60 -14.75
CA CYS A 156 13.08 -10.47 -16.01
C CYS A 156 14.45 -9.83 -15.82
N ALA A 157 14.57 -8.77 -15.01
CA ALA A 157 15.84 -8.12 -14.75
C ALA A 157 16.86 -9.07 -14.12
N MET A 158 16.46 -9.88 -13.13
CA MET A 158 17.32 -10.93 -12.56
C MET A 158 17.82 -11.94 -13.60
N ALA A 159 16.98 -12.27 -14.59
CA ALA A 159 17.35 -13.20 -15.66
C ALA A 159 18.18 -12.57 -16.79
N MET A 160 18.39 -11.25 -16.81
CA MET A 160 19.13 -10.53 -17.85
C MET A 160 20.62 -10.43 -17.52
N GLN A 161 21.44 -10.26 -18.56
CA GLN A 161 22.82 -9.80 -18.47
C GLN A 161 22.91 -8.29 -18.62
N GLN A 162 23.92 -7.65 -18.03
CA GLN A 162 24.20 -6.24 -18.31
C GLN A 162 24.36 -6.00 -19.83
N ASP A 163 23.79 -4.89 -20.30
CA ASP A 163 23.64 -4.48 -21.71
C ASP A 163 22.73 -5.36 -22.58
N GLU A 164 22.12 -6.42 -22.03
CA GLU A 164 21.16 -7.26 -22.75
C GLU A 164 19.90 -6.47 -23.13
N ILE A 165 19.40 -6.70 -24.34
CA ILE A 165 18.08 -6.26 -24.81
C ILE A 165 17.17 -7.48 -24.88
N THR A 166 16.03 -7.41 -24.20
CA THR A 166 15.07 -8.51 -24.09
C THR A 166 13.66 -8.05 -24.37
N LEU A 167 12.89 -8.94 -24.99
CA LEU A 167 11.44 -8.88 -25.10
C LEU A 167 10.83 -9.79 -24.02
N LEU A 168 9.94 -9.25 -23.20
CA LEU A 168 9.26 -9.96 -22.13
C LEU A 168 7.75 -9.88 -22.36
N LEU A 169 7.11 -11.03 -22.54
CA LEU A 169 5.66 -11.14 -22.54
C LEU A 169 5.22 -11.58 -21.15
N ALA A 170 4.46 -10.70 -20.47
CA ALA A 170 4.03 -10.88 -19.10
C ALA A 170 2.51 -10.92 -19.00
N ASP A 171 1.99 -11.98 -18.39
CA ASP A 171 0.59 -12.07 -18.01
C ASP A 171 0.23 -10.98 -17.00
N SER A 172 -1.04 -10.58 -17.01
CA SER A 172 -1.60 -9.60 -16.11
C SER A 172 -1.31 -9.88 -14.63
N GLN A 173 -1.28 -11.15 -14.21
CA GLN A 173 -1.04 -11.53 -12.81
C GLN A 173 0.33 -11.10 -12.27
N TYR A 174 1.33 -10.95 -13.15
CA TYR A 174 2.67 -10.47 -12.80
C TYR A 174 2.86 -8.97 -13.01
N THR A 175 1.82 -8.30 -13.51
CA THR A 175 1.80 -6.87 -13.80
C THR A 175 0.72 -6.14 -12.99
N TYR A 176 -0.44 -5.83 -13.58
CA TYR A 176 -1.49 -5.03 -12.94
C TYR A 176 -2.76 -5.82 -12.55
N GLY A 177 -2.84 -7.08 -12.98
CA GLY A 177 -3.86 -8.05 -12.59
C GLY A 177 -5.29 -7.59 -12.81
N LEU A 178 -6.17 -8.05 -11.92
CA LEU A 178 -7.62 -7.80 -11.94
C LEU A 178 -8.00 -6.31 -11.98
N LEU A 179 -7.21 -5.43 -11.36
CA LEU A 179 -7.58 -4.01 -11.25
C LEU A 179 -7.04 -3.17 -12.41
N GLY A 180 -6.05 -3.65 -13.17
CA GLY A 180 -5.37 -2.83 -14.18
C GLY A 180 -4.70 -1.59 -13.58
N ARG A 181 -4.56 -0.55 -14.40
CA ARG A 181 -4.10 0.80 -14.04
C ARG A 181 -4.89 1.81 -14.86
N GLU A 182 -5.74 2.60 -14.21
CA GLU A 182 -6.47 3.65 -14.91
C GLU A 182 -5.55 4.81 -15.34
N PRO A 183 -5.82 5.45 -16.49
CA PRO A 183 -6.85 5.10 -17.48
C PRO A 183 -6.36 4.13 -18.57
N ASP A 184 -5.10 3.72 -18.55
CA ASP A 184 -4.37 3.26 -19.73
C ASP A 184 -4.11 1.75 -19.79
N ILE A 185 -4.21 1.02 -18.68
CA ILE A 185 -4.03 -0.43 -18.62
C ILE A 185 -5.33 -1.08 -18.14
N PRO A 186 -6.07 -1.80 -19.01
CA PRO A 186 -7.27 -2.51 -18.61
C PRO A 186 -7.01 -3.60 -17.55
N ALA A 187 -8.07 -3.99 -16.85
CA ALA A 187 -8.09 -5.19 -16.03
C ALA A 187 -7.68 -6.43 -16.84
N TRP A 188 -6.88 -7.31 -16.25
CA TRP A 188 -6.40 -8.56 -16.85
C TRP A 188 -5.59 -8.41 -18.15
N ALA A 189 -5.12 -7.19 -18.46
CA ALA A 189 -4.35 -6.97 -19.68
C ALA A 189 -2.92 -7.54 -19.55
N PRO A 190 -2.50 -8.44 -20.45
CA PRO A 190 -1.09 -8.82 -20.57
C PRO A 190 -0.28 -7.66 -21.16
N LEU A 191 1.00 -7.61 -20.86
CA LEU A 191 1.93 -6.58 -21.35
C LEU A 191 3.12 -7.20 -22.05
N LEU A 192 3.50 -6.57 -23.17
CA LEU A 192 4.73 -6.86 -23.88
C LEU A 192 5.74 -5.76 -23.57
N TYR A 193 6.83 -6.11 -22.90
CA TYR A 193 7.91 -5.20 -22.58
C TYR A 193 9.10 -5.41 -23.50
N GLN A 194 9.70 -4.31 -23.94
CA GLN A 194 11.06 -4.27 -24.43
C GLN A 194 11.95 -3.63 -23.35
N LEU A 195 12.93 -4.39 -22.88
CA LEU A 195 13.84 -4.04 -21.78
C LEU A 195 15.28 -4.00 -22.28
N GLN A 196 16.06 -3.06 -21.77
CA GLN A 196 17.51 -3.03 -21.88
C GLN A 196 18.09 -2.80 -20.49
N LEU A 197 18.85 -3.77 -19.97
CA LEU A 197 19.52 -3.65 -18.67
C LEU A 197 20.79 -2.81 -18.85
N LEU A 198 20.79 -1.58 -18.35
CA LEU A 198 21.86 -0.62 -18.60
C LEU A 198 22.99 -0.71 -17.57
N ASN A 199 22.65 -0.92 -16.30
CA ASN A 199 23.63 -0.88 -15.22
C ASN A 199 23.18 -1.72 -14.03
N ILE A 200 24.16 -2.29 -13.33
CA ILE A 200 24.00 -3.05 -12.09
C ILE A 200 24.95 -2.41 -11.07
N ARG A 201 24.47 -2.13 -9.86
CA ARG A 201 25.32 -1.64 -8.77
C ARG A 201 24.81 -2.05 -7.41
N GLU A 202 25.68 -2.00 -6.42
CA GLU A 202 25.27 -2.09 -5.03
C GLU A 202 24.32 -0.95 -4.66
N LYS A 203 23.30 -1.26 -3.86
CA LYS A 203 22.35 -0.27 -3.35
C LYS A 203 23.13 0.76 -2.52
N PRO A 204 23.05 2.07 -2.85
CA PRO A 204 23.77 3.08 -2.11
C PRO A 204 23.22 3.19 -0.69
N ASP A 205 24.11 3.37 0.29
CA ASP A 205 23.73 3.69 1.67
C ASP A 205 22.98 5.04 1.68
N PRO A 206 21.73 5.11 2.21
CA PRO A 206 20.99 6.36 2.30
C PRO A 206 21.74 7.50 2.99
N LEU A 207 22.69 7.20 3.89
CA LEU A 207 23.45 8.20 4.64
C LEU A 207 24.48 8.95 3.79
N ILE A 208 24.94 8.36 2.69
CA ILE A 208 25.92 8.99 1.78
C ILE A 208 25.24 9.70 0.60
N LEU A 209 23.92 9.56 0.46
CA LEU A 209 23.17 10.16 -0.64
C LEU A 209 22.95 11.66 -0.41
N PRO A 210 23.06 12.49 -1.47
CA PRO A 210 22.60 13.88 -1.43
C PRO A 210 21.14 13.99 -1.00
N MET A 211 20.78 15.07 -0.30
CA MET A 211 19.42 15.28 0.20
C MET A 211 18.35 15.16 -0.88
N SER A 212 18.61 15.74 -2.05
CA SER A 212 17.72 15.68 -3.21
C SER A 212 17.47 14.25 -3.70
N ASP A 213 18.49 13.39 -3.69
CA ASP A 213 18.35 11.99 -4.06
C ASP A 213 17.58 11.20 -3.01
N ARG A 214 17.81 11.47 -1.72
CA ARG A 214 17.03 10.86 -0.63
C ARG A 214 15.55 11.22 -0.74
N ILE A 215 15.23 12.49 -0.97
CA ILE A 215 13.85 12.96 -1.19
C ILE A 215 13.25 12.26 -2.41
N ARG A 216 13.98 12.23 -3.53
CA ARG A 216 13.51 11.59 -4.77
C ARG A 216 13.20 10.10 -4.58
N ILE A 217 14.13 9.35 -4.00
CA ILE A 217 13.98 7.90 -3.76
C ILE A 217 12.88 7.65 -2.72
N GLY A 218 12.90 8.36 -1.60
CA GLY A 218 11.88 8.24 -0.56
C GLY A 218 10.48 8.56 -1.09
N ASN A 219 10.35 9.57 -1.95
CA ASN A 219 9.09 9.89 -2.59
C ASN A 219 8.65 8.82 -3.59
N GLN A 220 9.57 8.24 -4.37
CA GLN A 220 9.27 7.11 -5.27
C GLN A 220 8.73 5.90 -4.50
N LYS A 221 9.37 5.53 -3.39
CA LYS A 221 8.91 4.46 -2.49
C LYS A 221 7.55 4.80 -1.86
N ARG A 222 7.32 6.06 -1.47
CA ARG A 222 6.03 6.52 -0.95
C ARG A 222 4.93 6.41 -2.01
N GLU A 223 5.18 6.80 -3.26
CA GLU A 223 4.20 6.63 -4.34
C GLU A 223 3.95 5.15 -4.66
N ARG A 224 4.96 4.29 -4.53
CA ARG A 224 4.74 2.84 -4.60
C ARG A 224 3.83 2.33 -3.48
N GLY A 225 4.00 2.83 -2.26
CA GLY A 225 3.08 2.56 -1.17
C GLY A 225 1.67 3.06 -1.43
N ASN A 226 1.52 4.24 -2.03
CA ASN A 226 0.21 4.78 -2.44
C ASN A 226 -0.47 3.88 -3.47
N PHE A 227 0.29 3.38 -4.45
CA PHE A 227 -0.19 2.46 -5.47
C PHE A 227 -0.80 1.20 -4.84
N HIS A 228 -0.09 0.55 -3.92
CA HIS A 228 -0.61 -0.61 -3.20
C HIS A 228 -1.79 -0.25 -2.28
N PHE A 229 -1.76 0.91 -1.63
CA PHE A 229 -2.83 1.35 -0.73
C PHE A 229 -4.16 1.53 -1.47
N GLN A 230 -4.14 2.11 -2.68
CA GLN A 230 -5.34 2.28 -3.51
C GLN A 230 -5.97 0.96 -3.93
N ARG A 231 -5.17 -0.11 -3.97
CA ARG A 231 -5.58 -1.47 -4.31
C ARG A 231 -5.95 -2.30 -3.09
N GLU A 232 -5.99 -1.68 -1.91
CA GLU A 232 -6.23 -2.32 -0.62
C GLU A 232 -5.18 -3.38 -0.23
N GLU A 233 -4.01 -3.33 -0.87
CA GLU A 233 -2.88 -4.20 -0.61
C GLU A 233 -2.02 -3.63 0.54
N TYR A 234 -2.64 -3.46 1.71
CA TYR A 234 -2.08 -2.63 2.78
C TYR A 234 -0.75 -3.14 3.33
N SER A 235 -0.49 -4.46 3.32
CA SER A 235 0.80 -5.03 3.74
C SER A 235 1.95 -4.66 2.81
N MET A 236 1.70 -4.59 1.50
CA MET A 236 2.70 -4.10 0.53
C MET A 236 2.87 -2.59 0.65
N ALA A 237 1.77 -1.87 0.92
CA ALA A 237 1.81 -0.44 1.17
C ALA A 237 2.68 -0.08 2.39
N THR A 238 2.49 -0.75 3.55
CA THR A 238 3.29 -0.50 4.75
C THR A 238 4.77 -0.79 4.51
N ARG A 239 5.12 -1.88 3.83
CA ARG A 239 6.51 -2.19 3.45
C ARG A 239 7.14 -1.06 2.63
N ALA A 240 6.46 -0.60 1.59
CA ALA A 240 6.96 0.49 0.75
C ALA A 240 7.10 1.82 1.52
N TYR A 241 6.18 2.13 2.44
CA TYR A 241 6.31 3.31 3.31
C TYR A 241 7.47 3.18 4.31
N TRP A 242 7.74 1.99 4.85
CA TRP A 242 8.92 1.77 5.69
C TRP A 242 10.22 2.01 4.93
N MET A 243 10.30 1.52 3.70
CA MET A 243 11.47 1.73 2.84
C MET A 243 11.62 3.20 2.42
N ALA A 244 10.52 3.91 2.22
CA ALA A 244 10.54 5.35 2.04
C ALA A 244 11.12 6.06 3.28
N LEU A 245 10.68 5.67 4.48
CA LEU A 245 11.16 6.24 5.73
C LEU A 245 12.63 5.93 6.00
N ASP A 246 13.07 4.70 5.73
CA ASP A 246 14.48 4.31 5.83
C ASP A 246 15.39 5.29 5.09
N VAL A 247 15.04 5.62 3.84
CA VAL A 247 15.81 6.58 3.03
C VAL A 247 15.65 8.03 3.52
N LEU A 248 14.48 8.40 4.03
CA LEU A 248 14.17 9.76 4.48
C LEU A 248 14.66 10.05 5.92
N THR A 249 14.91 9.05 6.74
CA THR A 249 15.41 9.23 8.11
C THR A 249 16.92 9.42 8.14
N THR A 250 17.38 10.40 8.90
CA THR A 250 18.79 10.61 9.20
C THR A 250 19.03 10.13 10.62
N HIS A 251 19.29 8.84 10.80
CA HIS A 251 19.84 8.36 12.06
C HIS A 251 21.34 8.15 11.87
N THR A 252 22.12 9.21 12.06
CA THR A 252 23.55 9.01 12.36
C THR A 252 23.62 8.27 13.69
N LYS A 253 24.03 6.99 13.65
CA LYS A 253 24.32 6.17 14.83
C LYS A 253 25.58 6.62 15.58
N ASP A 254 25.82 7.92 15.70
CA ASP A 254 26.96 8.45 16.45
C ASP A 254 26.47 9.03 17.77
N GLY A 255 26.77 8.30 18.84
CA GLY A 255 26.43 8.58 20.23
C GLY A 255 27.12 9.81 20.83
N GLY A 256 26.94 10.97 20.22
CA GLY A 256 27.39 12.24 20.79
C GLY A 256 27.14 13.40 19.85
N ASN A 257 26.05 14.13 20.05
CA ASN A 257 25.72 15.36 19.33
C ASN A 257 25.65 15.22 17.80
N ALA A 258 24.64 14.50 17.31
CA ALA A 258 24.12 14.75 15.97
C ALA A 258 23.48 16.14 15.96
N VAL A 259 24.25 17.16 15.54
CA VAL A 259 23.68 18.44 15.13
C VAL A 259 22.80 18.12 13.92
N LEU A 260 21.48 18.22 14.12
CA LEU A 260 20.48 18.07 13.09
C LEU A 260 20.82 19.04 11.95
N VAL A 261 21.36 18.51 10.87
CA VAL A 261 21.06 19.06 9.55
C VAL A 261 19.91 18.22 9.01
N GLU A 262 18.83 18.13 9.79
CA GLU A 262 17.52 17.84 9.20
C GLU A 262 17.25 19.05 8.31
N GLY A 263 17.56 18.93 7.02
CA GLY A 263 17.05 19.92 6.07
C GLY A 263 15.53 19.89 6.20
N GLU A 264 14.93 21.02 6.60
CA GLU A 264 13.48 21.20 6.71
C GLU A 264 12.74 20.61 5.47
N GLU A 265 13.42 20.63 4.32
CA GLU A 265 13.00 20.02 3.06
C GLU A 265 12.59 18.55 3.15
N VAL A 266 13.27 17.70 3.94
CA VAL A 266 12.93 16.26 4.07
C VAL A 266 11.77 16.02 5.02
N GLN A 267 11.59 16.92 6.00
CA GLN A 267 10.60 16.75 7.07
C GLN A 267 9.18 16.68 6.53
N ASP A 268 8.83 17.51 5.55
CA ASP A 268 7.52 17.46 4.89
C ASP A 268 7.26 16.09 4.22
N TYR A 269 8.26 15.51 3.56
CA TYR A 269 8.13 14.17 2.95
C TYR A 269 8.02 13.07 4.01
N ARG A 270 8.76 13.18 5.13
CA ARG A 270 8.63 12.25 6.27
C ARG A 270 7.23 12.31 6.87
N VAL A 271 6.71 13.51 7.14
CA VAL A 271 5.36 13.72 7.67
C VAL A 271 4.30 13.14 6.75
N LYS A 272 4.41 13.34 5.43
CA LYS A 272 3.51 12.74 4.44
C LYS A 272 3.59 11.21 4.46
N CYS A 273 4.80 10.65 4.50
CA CYS A 273 5.01 9.20 4.50
C CYS A 273 4.49 8.54 5.78
N LEU A 274 4.82 9.07 6.96
CA LEU A 274 4.32 8.60 8.25
C LEU A 274 2.78 8.67 8.32
N ASN A 275 2.18 9.73 7.76
CA ASN A 275 0.72 9.84 7.68
C ASN A 275 0.07 8.74 6.83
N ASN A 276 0.75 8.30 5.76
CA ASN A 276 0.26 7.21 4.91
C ASN A 276 0.51 5.84 5.55
N LEU A 277 1.65 5.66 6.22
CA LEU A 277 1.95 4.47 7.02
C LEU A 277 0.92 4.26 8.13
N ALA A 278 0.63 5.31 8.92
CA ALA A 278 -0.40 5.25 9.95
C ALA A 278 -1.79 4.92 9.38
N ALA A 279 -2.11 5.40 8.17
CA ALA A 279 -3.36 5.04 7.50
C ALA A 279 -3.40 3.56 7.11
N ALA A 280 -2.30 3.01 6.60
CA ALA A 280 -2.18 1.60 6.22
C ALA A 280 -2.20 0.67 7.43
N GLN A 281 -1.49 1.01 8.51
CA GLN A 281 -1.53 0.27 9.78
C GLN A 281 -2.95 0.23 10.37
N LEU A 282 -3.70 1.34 10.31
CA LEU A 282 -5.12 1.35 10.71
C LEU A 282 -5.99 0.41 9.88
N LYS A 283 -5.68 0.24 8.59
CA LYS A 283 -6.39 -0.69 7.69
C LYS A 283 -6.02 -2.15 7.96
N LEU A 284 -4.83 -2.39 8.49
CA LEU A 284 -4.36 -3.69 8.97
C LEU A 284 -4.73 -3.98 10.43
N GLU A 285 -5.50 -3.09 11.08
CA GLU A 285 -5.88 -3.20 12.50
C GLU A 285 -4.67 -3.21 13.47
N GLN A 286 -3.52 -2.72 13.02
CA GLN A 286 -2.30 -2.55 13.82
C GLN A 286 -2.41 -1.26 14.65
N TYR A 287 -3.30 -1.27 15.65
CA TYR A 287 -3.67 -0.06 16.39
C TYR A 287 -2.53 0.54 17.22
N ASP A 288 -1.66 -0.29 17.78
CA ASP A 288 -0.51 0.15 18.56
C ASP A 288 0.54 0.84 17.68
N ASP A 289 0.89 0.22 16.55
CA ASP A 289 1.82 0.78 15.58
C ASP A 289 1.27 2.08 14.99
N ALA A 290 -0.02 2.11 14.62
CA ALA A 290 -0.68 3.31 14.11
C ALA A 290 -0.66 4.46 15.12
N LEU A 291 -0.77 4.16 16.43
CA LEU A 291 -0.70 5.17 17.48
C LEU A 291 0.74 5.70 17.62
N HIS A 292 1.73 4.81 17.57
CA HIS A 292 3.14 5.19 17.60
C HIS A 292 3.49 6.07 16.39
N THR A 293 3.21 5.59 15.18
CA THR A 293 3.47 6.34 13.94
C THR A 293 2.71 7.66 13.89
N SER A 294 1.49 7.74 14.43
CA SER A 294 0.77 9.03 14.53
C SER A 294 1.42 9.98 15.53
N ARG A 295 2.03 9.48 16.62
CA ARG A 295 2.82 10.30 17.55
C ARG A 295 4.13 10.77 16.91
N ASP A 296 4.77 9.95 16.09
CA ASP A 296 5.94 10.35 15.29
C ASP A 296 5.61 11.48 14.31
N VAL A 297 4.40 11.49 13.73
CA VAL A 297 3.95 12.65 12.94
C VAL A 297 3.84 13.89 13.82
N LEU A 298 3.29 13.78 15.03
CA LEU A 298 3.07 14.92 15.93
C LEU A 298 4.35 15.46 16.56
N SER A 299 5.42 14.66 16.65
CA SER A 299 6.74 15.15 17.06
C SER A 299 7.39 16.02 15.97
N LEU A 300 7.12 15.72 14.69
CA LEU A 300 7.60 16.51 13.55
C LEU A 300 6.67 17.68 13.18
N ASP A 301 5.36 17.48 13.24
CA ASP A 301 4.33 18.47 12.94
C ASP A 301 3.22 18.42 14.02
N PRO A 302 3.37 19.19 15.11
CA PRO A 302 2.41 19.20 16.21
C PRO A 302 1.00 19.70 15.82
N GLN A 303 0.85 20.34 14.66
CA GLN A 303 -0.42 20.86 14.16
C GLN A 303 -1.03 19.96 13.07
N ASN A 304 -0.49 18.77 12.86
CA ASN A 304 -1.00 17.85 11.86
C ASN A 304 -2.40 17.32 12.23
N VAL A 305 -3.45 17.84 11.58
CA VAL A 305 -4.84 17.50 11.91
C VAL A 305 -5.14 16.02 11.71
N LYS A 306 -4.57 15.40 10.66
CA LYS A 306 -4.77 13.96 10.39
C LYS A 306 -4.20 13.11 11.52
N ALA A 307 -2.99 13.39 11.97
CA ALA A 307 -2.36 12.67 13.07
C ALA A 307 -3.05 12.94 14.41
N LEU A 308 -3.41 14.19 14.71
CA LEU A 308 -4.20 14.53 15.92
C LEU A 308 -5.51 13.74 15.95
N PHE A 309 -6.24 13.70 14.83
CA PHE A 309 -7.49 12.94 14.74
C PHE A 309 -7.27 11.43 14.95
N ARG A 310 -6.27 10.83 14.27
CA ARG A 310 -5.96 9.39 14.42
C ARG A 310 -5.55 9.04 15.85
N THR A 311 -4.64 9.80 16.44
CA THR A 311 -4.20 9.62 17.85
C THR A 311 -5.38 9.73 18.81
N GLY A 312 -6.20 10.79 18.67
CA GLY A 312 -7.37 10.98 19.52
C GLY A 312 -8.40 9.86 19.40
N LYS A 313 -8.65 9.37 18.18
CA LYS A 313 -9.52 8.21 17.95
C LYS A 313 -8.96 6.93 18.58
N LEU A 314 -7.68 6.62 18.35
CA LEU A 314 -7.03 5.43 18.88
C LEU A 314 -7.01 5.43 20.42
N LEU A 315 -6.74 6.57 21.06
CA LEU A 315 -6.82 6.71 22.51
C LEU A 315 -8.25 6.55 23.04
N SER A 316 -9.25 7.09 22.33
CA SER A 316 -10.66 6.89 22.66
C SER A 316 -11.06 5.40 22.63
N ASP A 317 -10.53 4.66 21.67
CA ASP A 317 -10.77 3.22 21.54
C ASP A 317 -10.02 2.40 22.61
N LYS A 318 -8.86 2.89 23.08
CA LYS A 318 -8.13 2.37 24.25
C LYS A 318 -8.71 2.78 25.61
N SER A 319 -9.84 3.48 25.63
CA SER A 319 -10.47 4.03 26.84
C SER A 319 -9.65 5.12 27.58
N GLU A 320 -8.64 5.69 26.94
CA GLU A 320 -7.86 6.83 27.44
C GLU A 320 -8.59 8.15 27.16
N TYR A 321 -9.81 8.27 27.69
CA TYR A 321 -10.75 9.33 27.32
C TYR A 321 -10.25 10.75 27.62
N GLY A 322 -9.46 10.92 28.69
CA GLY A 322 -8.91 12.21 29.09
C GLY A 322 -7.93 12.77 28.05
N GLU A 323 -6.93 11.98 27.66
CA GLU A 323 -5.94 12.36 26.65
C GLU A 323 -6.59 12.51 25.28
N ALA A 324 -7.48 11.58 24.90
CA ALA A 324 -8.22 11.62 23.65
C ALA A 324 -9.05 12.91 23.49
N MET A 325 -9.72 13.36 24.55
CA MET A 325 -10.51 14.60 24.55
C MET A 325 -9.63 15.82 24.25
N GLU A 326 -8.48 15.92 24.91
CA GLU A 326 -7.57 17.07 24.74
C GLU A 326 -6.97 17.10 23.33
N ILE A 327 -6.57 15.95 22.80
CA ILE A 327 -6.03 15.84 21.44
C ILE A 327 -7.11 16.16 20.38
N LEU A 328 -8.32 15.62 20.50
CA LEU A 328 -9.41 15.90 19.57
C LEU A 328 -9.88 17.36 19.63
N LYS A 329 -9.85 18.01 20.80
CA LYS A 329 -10.08 19.46 20.91
C LYS A 329 -9.01 20.27 20.18
N LYS A 330 -7.74 19.87 20.23
CA LYS A 330 -6.67 20.52 19.45
C LYS A 330 -6.96 20.38 17.96
N ALA A 331 -7.30 19.18 17.48
CA ALA A 331 -7.68 18.95 16.08
C ALA A 331 -8.87 19.84 15.66
N LEU A 332 -9.90 19.94 16.51
CA LEU A 332 -11.08 20.77 16.25
C LEU A 332 -10.78 22.27 16.19
N LYS A 333 -9.83 22.76 17.00
CA LYS A 333 -9.40 24.17 16.95
C LYS A 333 -8.73 24.52 15.63
N LEU A 334 -7.99 23.58 15.04
CA LEU A 334 -7.29 23.76 13.77
C LEU A 334 -8.26 23.65 12.58
N GLU A 335 -9.18 22.67 12.62
CA GLU A 335 -10.23 22.51 11.60
C GLU A 335 -11.63 22.40 12.22
N PRO A 336 -12.30 23.53 12.51
CA PRO A 336 -13.61 23.55 13.17
C PRO A 336 -14.73 22.91 12.35
N SER A 337 -14.59 22.83 11.03
CA SER A 337 -15.62 22.30 10.11
C SER A 337 -15.55 20.78 9.91
N THR A 338 -14.54 20.10 10.44
CA THR A 338 -14.30 18.68 10.15
C THR A 338 -15.30 17.79 10.90
N LYS A 339 -16.34 17.34 10.16
CA LYS A 339 -17.45 16.52 10.68
C LYS A 339 -16.99 15.28 11.44
N ALA A 340 -15.91 14.63 10.98
CA ALA A 340 -15.37 13.43 11.61
C ALA A 340 -14.91 13.69 13.06
N ILE A 341 -14.30 14.84 13.33
CA ILE A 341 -13.84 15.23 14.67
C ILE A 341 -15.04 15.46 15.60
N HIS A 342 -16.09 16.14 15.13
CA HIS A 342 -17.33 16.34 15.90
C HIS A 342 -18.01 15.03 16.27
N VAL A 343 -18.08 14.09 15.32
CA VAL A 343 -18.65 12.76 15.55
C VAL A 343 -17.85 12.01 16.62
N GLU A 344 -16.52 12.04 16.54
CA GLU A 344 -15.67 11.31 17.48
C GLU A 344 -15.71 11.91 18.89
N LEU A 345 -15.66 13.23 19.02
CA LEU A 345 -15.87 13.93 20.30
C LEU A 345 -17.23 13.59 20.92
N SER A 346 -18.30 13.55 20.10
CA SER A 346 -19.63 13.20 20.57
C SER A 346 -19.71 11.76 21.10
N LYS A 347 -19.03 10.81 20.45
CA LYS A 347 -18.91 9.43 20.95
C LYS A 347 -18.13 9.38 22.26
N LEU A 348 -17.01 10.09 22.33
CA LEU A 348 -16.14 10.13 23.50
C LEU A 348 -16.88 10.67 24.72
N VAL A 349 -17.64 11.77 24.59
CA VAL A 349 -18.46 12.32 25.69
C VAL A 349 -19.49 11.31 26.18
N LYS A 350 -20.15 10.57 25.26
CA LYS A 350 -21.10 9.51 25.63
C LYS A 350 -20.43 8.36 26.38
N ARG A 351 -19.26 7.91 25.93
CA ARG A 351 -18.45 6.85 26.58
C ARG A 351 -17.98 7.30 27.98
N GLN A 352 -17.43 8.52 28.10
CA GLN A 352 -16.95 9.10 29.35
C GLN A 352 -18.09 9.31 30.37
N SER A 353 -19.29 9.66 29.91
CA SER A 353 -20.47 9.81 30.77
C SER A 353 -21.11 8.47 31.18
N GLY A 354 -20.57 7.33 30.74
CA GLY A 354 -21.00 5.98 31.15
C GLY A 354 -22.47 5.65 30.90
N GLY A 355 -23.12 6.30 29.91
CA GLY A 355 -24.58 6.17 29.71
C GLY A 355 -25.45 6.71 30.86
N LYS A 356 -24.85 7.29 31.91
CA LYS A 356 -25.56 7.75 33.13
C LYS A 356 -26.44 8.98 32.92
N ASN A 357 -26.43 9.58 31.73
CA ASN A 357 -27.23 10.75 31.39
C ASN A 357 -28.23 10.53 30.26
N THR A 358 -28.61 9.28 29.99
CA THR A 358 -29.94 9.05 29.41
C THR A 358 -30.92 9.21 30.57
N GLN A 359 -31.39 10.44 30.82
CA GLN A 359 -32.61 10.59 31.62
C GLN A 359 -33.62 9.62 31.00
N LYS A 360 -34.07 8.64 31.78
CA LYS A 360 -35.10 7.69 31.36
C LYS A 360 -36.24 8.53 30.84
N TRP A 361 -36.43 8.56 29.51
CA TRP A 361 -37.44 9.39 28.90
C TRP A 361 -38.78 8.90 29.41
N GLN A 362 -39.36 9.64 30.34
CA GLN A 362 -40.72 9.42 30.78
C GLN A 362 -41.59 10.16 29.76
N ALA A 363 -42.29 9.40 28.92
CA ALA A 363 -43.37 9.95 28.13
C ALA A 363 -44.28 10.72 29.07
N LYS A 364 -44.34 12.06 28.93
CA LYS A 364 -45.41 12.81 29.56
C LYS A 364 -46.69 12.37 28.84
N PRO A 365 -47.66 11.74 29.53
CA PRO A 365 -48.95 11.49 28.88
C PRO A 365 -49.46 12.84 28.37
N ALA A 366 -49.99 12.85 27.15
CA ALA A 366 -50.64 14.03 26.60
C ALA A 366 -51.84 14.34 27.51
N GLN A 367 -51.65 15.21 28.49
CA GLN A 367 -52.76 15.81 29.20
C GLN A 367 -53.48 16.68 28.18
N LEU A 368 -54.79 16.49 28.04
CA LEU A 368 -55.62 17.46 27.35
C LEU A 368 -55.30 18.81 27.98
N LEU A 369 -54.66 19.69 27.20
CA LEU A 369 -54.61 21.11 27.50
C LEU A 369 -56.06 21.54 27.37
N GLY A 370 -56.79 21.51 28.49
CA GLY A 370 -58.25 21.30 28.52
C GLY A 370 -59.00 22.06 27.44
N ASP A 371 -59.84 21.36 26.67
CA ASP A 371 -60.79 21.74 25.59
C ASP A 371 -60.46 22.91 24.63
N ASN A 372 -59.35 23.62 24.80
CA ASN A 372 -59.06 24.86 24.14
C ASN A 372 -57.79 24.73 23.29
N ILE A 373 -58.00 24.16 22.10
CA ILE A 373 -57.03 24.01 21.01
C ILE A 373 -56.79 25.31 20.23
N ALA A 374 -57.44 26.43 20.59
CA ALA A 374 -57.29 27.72 19.92
C ALA A 374 -55.82 28.19 19.75
N PRO A 375 -54.89 27.98 20.70
CA PRO A 375 -53.49 28.40 20.54
C PRO A 375 -52.75 27.71 19.39
N PHE A 376 -53.20 26.52 18.97
CA PHE A 376 -52.61 25.75 17.88
C PHE A 376 -53.25 26.04 16.51
N LEU A 377 -54.43 26.68 16.50
CA LEU A 377 -55.17 27.02 15.28
C LEU A 377 -54.90 28.44 14.79
N THR A 378 -54.35 29.31 15.64
CA THR A 378 -53.93 30.65 15.23
C THR A 378 -52.48 30.64 14.78
N PRO A 379 -52.16 30.90 13.49
CA PRO A 379 -50.79 31.11 13.08
C PRO A 379 -50.21 32.29 13.87
N ASN A 380 -49.09 32.05 14.53
CA ASN A 380 -48.38 33.04 15.33
C ASN A 380 -48.21 34.32 14.51
N LYS A 381 -48.75 35.45 14.99
CA LYS A 381 -48.53 36.75 14.34
C LYS A 381 -47.01 36.96 14.29
N LYS A 382 -46.47 37.12 13.08
CA LYS A 382 -45.04 37.40 12.87
C LYS A 382 -44.58 38.48 13.86
N PRO A 383 -43.39 38.35 14.48
CA PRO A 383 -42.84 39.42 15.32
C PRO A 383 -42.73 40.72 14.49
N PRO A 384 -42.83 41.90 15.14
CA PRO A 384 -42.82 43.17 14.41
C PRO A 384 -41.53 43.33 13.62
N GLY A 385 -41.71 43.82 12.39
CA GLY A 385 -40.75 43.81 11.28
C GLY A 385 -39.29 44.11 11.60
N ILE A 386 -38.41 43.27 11.04
CA ILE A 386 -37.05 43.67 10.70
C ILE A 386 -37.16 44.87 9.76
N SER A 387 -36.70 46.02 10.25
CA SER A 387 -36.72 47.29 9.51
C SER A 387 -36.01 47.13 8.16
N TRP A 388 -36.72 47.41 7.05
CA TRP A 388 -36.20 47.33 5.67
C TRP A 388 -34.94 48.18 5.44
N LYS A 389 -34.64 49.11 6.37
CA LYS A 389 -33.44 49.94 6.42
C LYS A 389 -32.15 49.12 6.56
N PHE A 390 -32.20 47.94 7.20
CA PHE A 390 -31.03 47.07 7.36
C PHE A 390 -30.75 46.19 6.14
N LEU A 391 -31.76 45.87 5.32
CA LEU A 391 -31.58 45.11 4.08
C LEU A 391 -31.00 45.97 2.94
N LEU A 392 -31.36 47.25 2.87
CA LEU A 392 -30.79 48.19 1.88
C LEU A 392 -29.31 48.52 2.16
N GLY A 393 -28.90 48.59 3.43
CA GLY A 393 -27.51 48.86 3.81
C GLY A 393 -26.52 47.80 3.30
N ALA A 394 -26.87 46.51 3.37
CA ALA A 394 -26.02 45.42 2.88
C ALA A 394 -25.88 45.43 1.35
N LEU A 395 -26.93 45.84 0.62
CA LEU A 395 -26.91 45.89 -0.85
C LEU A 395 -26.06 47.06 -1.38
N VAL A 396 -26.05 48.19 -0.68
CA VAL A 396 -25.24 49.37 -1.04
C VAL A 396 -23.75 49.11 -0.79
N VAL A 397 -23.38 48.36 0.26
CA VAL A 397 -21.98 47.99 0.52
C VAL A 397 -21.47 46.99 -0.52
N ALA A 398 -22.30 46.03 -0.96
CA ALA A 398 -21.94 45.08 -2.01
C ALA A 398 -21.76 45.75 -3.38
N LEU A 399 -22.63 46.71 -3.75
CA LEU A 399 -22.51 47.45 -5.00
C LEU A 399 -21.34 48.45 -4.98
N GLY A 400 -21.08 49.10 -3.85
CA GLY A 400 -19.92 49.99 -3.69
C GLY A 400 -18.58 49.26 -3.82
N SER A 401 -18.48 48.03 -3.32
CA SER A 401 -17.30 47.16 -3.47
C SER A 401 -17.08 46.70 -4.91
N LEU A 402 -18.14 46.55 -5.71
CA LEU A 402 -18.03 46.10 -7.09
C LEU A 402 -17.57 47.24 -8.01
N VAL A 403 -18.09 48.46 -7.79
CA VAL A 403 -17.74 49.64 -8.59
C VAL A 403 -16.28 50.07 -8.35
N THR A 404 -15.76 49.96 -7.12
CA THR A 404 -14.34 50.24 -6.86
C THR A 404 -13.40 49.22 -7.50
N SER A 405 -13.78 47.93 -7.55
CA SER A 405 -12.99 46.88 -8.21
C SER A 405 -12.92 47.03 -9.73
N VAL A 406 -14.01 47.47 -10.38
CA VAL A 406 -14.06 47.71 -11.84
C VAL A 406 -13.30 48.98 -12.23
N VAL A 407 -13.31 50.02 -11.39
CA VAL A 407 -12.57 51.27 -11.67
C VAL A 407 -11.05 51.10 -11.47
N LEU A 408 -10.61 50.22 -10.56
CA LEU A 408 -9.19 49.91 -10.36
C LEU A 408 -8.60 49.01 -11.45
N THR A 409 -9.43 48.14 -12.06
CA THR A 409 -9.00 47.28 -13.18
C THR A 409 -9.00 47.98 -14.54
N ALA A 410 -9.71 49.10 -14.68
CA ALA A 410 -9.71 49.92 -15.89
C ALA A 410 -8.61 51.02 -15.91
N ARG A 411 -7.79 51.14 -14.85
CA ARG A 411 -6.82 52.23 -14.69
C ARG A 411 -5.36 51.77 -14.55
N ASN A 412 -5.08 50.48 -14.76
CA ASN A 412 -3.73 49.91 -14.87
C ASN A 412 -3.44 49.44 -16.29
#